data_AF-A0A545U5S8-F1
#
_entry.id   AF-A0A545U5S8-F1
#
_cell.length_a   1.000
_cell.length_b   1.000
_cell.length_c   1.000
_cell.angle_alpha   90.00
_cell.angle_beta   90.00
_cell.angle_gamma   90.00
#
_symmetry.space_group_name_H-M   'P 1'
#
loop_
_entity.id
_entity.type
_entity.pdbx_description
1 polymer ?
#
loop_
_entity_poly.entity_id
_entity_poly.type
_entity_poly.pdbx_seq_one_letter_code
_entity_poly.pdbx_strand_id
1 'polypeptide(L)'
;MTALQILIGLIISKIEEVHDYIQVVFSDGTTLSIFNNYVYDGGPVTGIEGRKVKSVEESGDSVLIIFDDGRTISVGLKDDDYNGPEAMVLRQEGKSPVVWS
;
A
#
# COMPACT_ATOMS: atom_id res chain seq x y z
N MET A 1 -3.47 -14.66 9.16
CA MET A 1 -2.97 -14.07 7.90
C MET A 1 -3.79 -12.83 7.65
N THR A 2 -3.16 -11.67 7.54
CA THR A 2 -3.86 -10.44 7.17
C THR A 2 -4.03 -10.39 5.66
N ALA A 3 -5.04 -9.67 5.17
CA ALA A 3 -5.32 -9.60 3.74
C ALA A 3 -4.12 -9.03 2.94
N LEU A 4 -3.31 -8.16 3.55
CA LEU A 4 -2.14 -7.56 2.91
C LEU A 4 -0.96 -8.52 2.74
N GLN A 5 -0.92 -9.66 3.44
CA GLN A 5 0.16 -10.64 3.26
C GLN A 5 0.21 -11.22 1.85
N ILE A 6 -0.88 -11.11 1.08
CA ILE A 6 -0.89 -11.50 -0.34
C ILE A 6 0.07 -10.69 -1.19
N LEU A 7 0.42 -9.48 -0.74
CA LEU A 7 1.30 -8.58 -1.48
C LEU A 7 2.74 -9.09 -1.46
N ILE A 8 3.10 -9.90 -0.45
CA ILE A 8 4.44 -10.45 -0.29
C ILE A 8 4.80 -11.26 -1.53
N GLY A 9 5.88 -10.86 -2.18
CA GLY A 9 6.37 -11.48 -3.38
C GLY A 9 5.89 -10.84 -4.69
N LEU A 10 4.87 -9.97 -4.65
CA LEU A 10 4.44 -9.21 -5.82
C LEU A 10 5.42 -8.10 -6.15
N ILE A 11 5.49 -7.75 -7.44
CA ILE A 11 6.33 -6.68 -7.97
C ILE A 11 5.46 -5.48 -8.27
N ILE A 12 5.91 -4.28 -7.93
CA ILE A 12 5.22 -3.03 -8.27
C ILE A 12 5.36 -2.80 -9.78
N SER A 13 4.23 -2.75 -10.46
CA SER A 13 4.18 -2.45 -11.89
C SER A 13 4.17 -0.94 -12.15
N LYS A 14 3.42 -0.17 -11.36
CA LYS A 14 3.34 1.30 -11.42
C LYS A 14 2.74 1.87 -10.14
N ILE A 15 3.03 3.13 -9.87
CA ILE A 15 2.30 3.93 -8.88
C ILE A 15 1.62 5.11 -9.57
N GLU A 16 0.35 5.30 -9.27
CA GLU A 16 -0.45 6.42 -9.75
C GLU A 16 -0.80 7.33 -8.59
N GLU A 17 -0.33 8.57 -8.64
CA GLU A 17 -0.80 9.63 -7.75
C GLU A 17 -2.10 10.20 -8.34
N VAL A 18 -3.21 10.02 -7.63
CA VAL A 18 -4.55 10.45 -8.07
C VAL A 18 -5.07 11.47 -7.08
N HIS A 19 -4.83 12.74 -7.39
CA HIS A 19 -5.23 13.90 -6.56
C HIS A 19 -4.73 13.81 -5.11
N ASP A 20 -5.51 13.16 -4.24
CA ASP A 20 -5.35 13.08 -2.79
C ASP A 20 -4.98 11.67 -2.29
N TYR A 21 -4.85 10.68 -3.17
CA TYR A 21 -4.44 9.33 -2.81
C TYR A 21 -3.41 8.75 -3.78
N ILE A 22 -2.74 7.68 -3.36
CA ILE A 22 -1.88 6.89 -4.26
C ILE A 22 -2.48 5.52 -4.52
N GLN A 23 -2.30 5.02 -5.73
CA GLN A 23 -2.66 3.66 -6.10
C GLN A 23 -1.42 2.91 -6.57
N VAL A 24 -1.10 1.84 -5.84
CA VAL A 24 -0.04 0.90 -6.19
C VAL A 24 -0.65 -0.22 -7.02
N VAL A 25 -0.13 -0.43 -8.23
CA VAL A 25 -0.54 -1.53 -9.11
C VAL A 25 0.58 -2.56 -9.15
N PHE A 26 0.23 -3.81 -8.85
CA PHE A 26 1.17 -4.93 -8.83
C PHE A 26 1.16 -5.69 -10.17
N SER A 27 2.21 -6.48 -10.40
CA SER A 27 2.45 -7.22 -11.64
C SER A 27 1.37 -8.26 -11.97
N ASP A 28 0.59 -8.71 -10.98
CA ASP A 28 -0.51 -9.66 -11.15
C ASP A 28 -1.88 -8.96 -11.36
N GLY A 29 -1.90 -7.63 -11.42
CA GLY A 29 -3.12 -6.84 -11.53
C GLY A 29 -3.79 -6.51 -10.18
N THR A 30 -3.27 -7.00 -9.06
CA THR A 30 -3.70 -6.55 -7.72
C THR A 30 -3.46 -5.05 -7.59
N THR A 31 -4.37 -4.33 -6.94
CA THR A 31 -4.20 -2.90 -6.64
C THR A 31 -4.40 -2.60 -5.18
N LEU A 32 -3.57 -1.71 -4.64
CA LEU A 32 -3.73 -1.14 -3.30
C LEU A 32 -3.85 0.37 -3.42
N SER A 33 -5.02 0.90 -3.08
CA SER A 33 -5.25 2.34 -2.95
C SER A 33 -5.01 2.75 -1.50
N ILE A 34 -4.26 3.84 -1.29
CA ILE A 34 -3.89 4.38 0.03
C ILE A 34 -4.37 5.83 0.09
N PHE A 35 -5.39 6.08 0.92
CA PHE A 35 -6.05 7.39 1.08
C PHE A 35 -5.56 8.15 2.31
N ASN A 36 -5.11 7.44 3.34
CA ASN A 36 -4.52 8.04 4.53
C ASN A 36 -3.13 8.61 4.28
N ASN A 37 -2.68 9.42 5.23
CA ASN A 37 -1.31 9.90 5.25
C ASN A 37 -0.33 8.71 5.23
N TYR A 38 0.66 8.82 4.36
CA TYR A 38 1.73 7.83 4.25
C TYR A 38 3.09 8.50 4.23
N VAL A 39 4.10 7.75 4.67
CA VAL A 39 5.50 8.14 4.59
C VAL A 39 6.23 7.11 3.74
N TYR A 40 7.01 7.59 2.78
CA TYR A 40 7.92 6.77 1.98
C TYR A 40 9.36 7.23 2.23
N ASP A 41 10.26 6.29 2.55
CA ASP A 41 11.63 6.57 2.99
C ASP A 41 12.66 6.71 1.84
N GLY A 42 12.21 6.64 0.58
CA GLY A 42 13.09 6.64 -0.60
C GLY A 42 13.02 7.87 -1.51
N GLY A 43 12.40 8.98 -1.07
CA GLY A 43 12.20 10.19 -1.87
C GLY A 43 10.79 10.28 -2.45
N PRO A 44 10.60 10.61 -3.76
CA PRO A 44 9.30 10.50 -4.40
C PRO A 44 8.84 9.05 -4.45
N VAL A 45 7.56 8.79 -4.14
CA VAL A 45 6.99 7.43 -4.21
C VAL A 45 6.88 6.95 -5.66
N THR A 46 6.78 7.88 -6.61
CA THR A 46 6.92 7.63 -8.04
C THR A 46 8.37 7.23 -8.37
N GLY A 47 8.57 6.10 -9.06
CA GLY A 47 9.91 5.57 -9.35
C GLY A 47 10.31 4.31 -8.57
N ILE A 48 9.37 3.67 -7.86
CA ILE A 48 9.61 2.36 -7.19
C ILE A 48 9.12 1.16 -8.01
N GLU A 49 8.84 1.37 -9.29
CA GLU A 49 8.52 0.30 -10.22
C GLU A 49 9.63 -0.76 -10.26
N GLY A 50 9.22 -2.02 -10.39
CA GLY A 50 10.13 -3.17 -10.37
C GLY A 50 10.55 -3.61 -8.97
N ARG A 51 10.22 -2.87 -7.91
CA ARG A 51 10.47 -3.31 -6.53
C ARG A 51 9.53 -4.43 -6.12
N LYS A 52 10.07 -5.40 -5.39
CA LYS A 52 9.32 -6.53 -4.87
C LYS A 52 8.97 -6.30 -3.41
N VAL A 53 7.73 -6.58 -3.03
CA VAL A 53 7.33 -6.57 -1.61
C VAL A 53 7.99 -7.74 -0.91
N LYS A 54 8.81 -7.44 0.10
CA LYS A 54 9.53 -8.39 0.92
C LYS A 54 8.72 -8.83 2.13
N SER A 55 8.07 -7.89 2.80
CA SER A 55 7.22 -8.15 3.96
C SER A 55 6.17 -7.06 4.14
N VAL A 56 5.12 -7.39 4.88
CA VAL A 56 4.11 -6.44 5.35
C VAL A 56 3.93 -6.64 6.84
N GLU A 57 3.94 -5.54 7.58
CA GLU A 57 3.68 -5.51 9.02
C GLU A 57 2.45 -4.64 9.26
N GLU A 58 1.50 -5.16 10.02
CA GLU A 58 0.26 -4.47 10.36
C GLU A 58 0.19 -4.37 11.88
N SER A 59 -0.02 -3.16 12.35
CA SER A 59 -0.21 -2.82 13.77
C SER A 59 -1.55 -2.09 13.93
N GLY A 60 -1.96 -1.84 15.17
CA GLY A 60 -3.17 -1.04 15.41
C GLY A 60 -3.07 0.41 14.93
N ASP A 61 -1.85 0.92 14.77
CA ASP A 61 -1.59 2.34 14.48
C ASP A 61 -1.11 2.58 13.04
N SER A 62 -0.64 1.53 12.35
CA SER A 62 -0.04 1.67 11.03
C SER A 62 0.11 0.36 10.26
N VAL A 63 0.24 0.49 8.95
CA VAL A 63 0.68 -0.58 8.04
C VAL A 63 2.02 -0.21 7.43
N LEU A 64 2.99 -1.12 7.50
CA LEU A 64 4.31 -0.97 6.92
C LEU A 64 4.51 -2.00 5.80
N ILE A 65 4.77 -1.52 4.58
CA ILE A 65 5.12 -2.34 3.42
C ILE A 65 6.62 -2.17 3.19
N ILE A 66 7.36 -3.28 3.25
CA ILE A 66 8.83 -3.30 3.13
C ILE A 66 9.21 -3.92 1.78
N PHE A 67 10.06 -3.23 1.02
CA PHE A 67 10.54 -3.69 -0.27
C PHE A 67 11.87 -4.45 -0.18
N ASP A 68 12.26 -5.08 -1.28
CA ASP A 68 13.48 -5.88 -1.40
C ASP A 68 14.78 -5.08 -1.23
N ASP A 69 14.76 -3.79 -1.57
CA ASP A 69 15.86 -2.85 -1.36
C ASP A 69 15.89 -2.21 0.04
N GLY A 70 14.95 -2.61 0.91
CA GLY A 70 14.84 -2.15 2.29
C GLY A 70 14.03 -0.88 2.48
N ARG A 71 13.57 -0.23 1.40
CA ARG A 71 12.69 0.93 1.47
C ARG A 71 11.29 0.54 1.94
N THR A 72 10.56 1.50 2.46
CA THR A 72 9.29 1.28 3.14
C THR A 72 8.23 2.31 2.81
N ILE A 73 6.97 1.86 2.67
CA ILE A 73 5.78 2.71 2.75
C ILE A 73 5.11 2.43 4.09
N SER A 74 4.98 3.46 4.93
CA SER A 74 4.23 3.41 6.18
C SER A 74 2.94 4.20 6.04
N VAL A 75 1.80 3.55 6.18
CA VAL A 75 0.46 4.17 6.17
C VAL A 75 -0.03 4.33 7.61
N GLY A 76 -0.43 5.53 7.99
CA GLY A 76 -1.01 5.80 9.30
C GLY A 76 -2.46 5.31 9.41
N LEU A 77 -2.79 4.66 10.53
CA LEU A 77 -4.15 4.20 10.88
C LEU A 77 -4.66 4.85 12.17
N LYS A 78 -4.00 5.91 12.67
CA LYS A 78 -4.51 6.67 13.82
C LYS A 78 -5.64 7.58 13.38
N ASP A 79 -6.54 7.92 14.30
CA ASP A 79 -7.68 8.81 14.04
C ASP A 79 -7.28 10.11 13.30
N ASP A 80 -6.13 10.69 13.62
CA ASP A 80 -5.63 11.93 13.00
C ASP A 80 -5.00 11.74 11.59
N ASP A 81 -4.78 10.49 11.16
CA ASP A 81 -4.21 10.16 9.84
C ASP A 81 -5.29 9.97 8.75
N TYR A 82 -6.57 9.96 9.15
CA TYR A 82 -7.69 9.76 8.24
C TYR A 82 -8.02 11.02 7.44
N ASN A 83 -7.83 10.92 6.12
CA ASN A 83 -8.28 11.94 5.16
C ASN A 83 -9.72 11.69 4.66
N GLY A 84 -10.30 10.54 5.02
CA GLY A 84 -11.63 10.10 4.62
C GLY A 84 -12.10 8.90 5.46
N PRO A 85 -13.21 8.23 5.09
CA PRO A 85 -13.74 7.08 5.83
C PRO A 85 -12.92 5.79 5.64
N GLU A 86 -12.02 5.75 4.67
CA GLU A 86 -11.26 4.56 4.28
C GLU A 86 -9.78 4.92 4.29
N ALA A 87 -8.96 4.12 4.97
CA ALA A 87 -7.51 4.28 4.99
C ALA A 87 -6.86 3.66 3.74
N MET A 88 -7.28 2.45 3.40
CA MET A 88 -6.75 1.69 2.28
C MET A 88 -7.83 0.77 1.68
N VAL A 89 -7.69 0.48 0.39
CA VAL A 89 -8.52 -0.50 -0.31
C VAL A 89 -7.66 -1.42 -1.17
N LEU A 90 -7.76 -2.72 -0.92
CA LEU A 90 -7.10 -3.77 -1.69
C LEU A 90 -8.10 -4.40 -2.66
N ARG A 91 -7.79 -4.38 -3.96
CA ARG A 91 -8.60 -5.01 -5.02
C ARG A 91 -7.83 -6.12 -5.69
N GLN A 92 -8.52 -7.22 -5.93
CA GLN A 92 -8.03 -8.36 -6.68
C GLN A 92 -9.11 -8.77 -7.69
N GLU A 93 -8.69 -9.16 -8.89
CA GLU A 93 -9.63 -9.63 -9.91
C GLU A 93 -10.44 -10.83 -9.38
N GLY A 94 -11.77 -10.76 -9.57
CA GLY A 94 -12.70 -11.82 -9.14
C GLY A 94 -12.94 -11.92 -7.63
N LYS A 95 -12.42 -11.00 -6.79
CA LYS A 95 -12.66 -10.99 -5.34
C LYS A 95 -13.31 -9.69 -4.87
N SER A 96 -14.02 -9.77 -3.75
CA SER A 96 -14.50 -8.58 -3.04
C SER A 96 -13.31 -7.76 -2.54
N PRO A 97 -13.39 -6.41 -2.63
CA PRO A 97 -12.35 -5.55 -2.10
C PRO A 97 -12.24 -5.69 -0.58
N VAL A 98 -11.02 -5.57 -0.05
CA VAL A 98 -10.77 -5.47 1.39
C VAL A 98 -10.53 -3.99 1.71
N VAL A 99 -11.21 -3.49 2.73
CA VAL A 99 -11.19 -2.07 3.12
C VAL A 99 -10.69 -1.96 4.55
N TRP A 100 -9.77 -1.03 4.78
CA TRP A 100 -9.33 -0.60 6.11
C TRP A 100 -9.99 0.74 6.41
N SER A 101 -10.60 0.87 7.58
CA SER A 101 -11.36 2.04 8.06
C SER A 101 -11.18 2.20 9.55
#